data_AF-A0A8T7BLN6-F1
#
_entry.id   AF-A0A8T7BLN6-F1
#
_cell.length_a   1.000
_cell.length_b   1.000
_cell.length_c   1.000
_cell.angle_alpha   90.00
_cell.angle_beta   90.00
_cell.angle_gamma   90.00
#
_symmetry.space_group_name_H-M   'P 1'
#
loop_
_entity.id
_entity.type
_entity.pdbx_description
1 polymer ?
#
loop_
_entity_poly.entity_id
_entity_poly.type
_entity_poly.pdbx_seq_one_letter_code
_entity_poly.pdbx_strand_id
1 'polypeptide(L)'
;MVFDYYHRLGKRQKSIYRKSDTVERIVLNHPGTISNSITDLKFALETEDRKGIEKASHKLVNEILSDLKVVTIKTRVLSARPSNNYGELHGLYEPADGEKKARITVWMRTARHKKVVAFRTFLRTILHELCHHLDYEYLELADSFHTEGFFKRESSLFKQLVPK
;
A
#
# COMPACT_ATOMS: atom_id res chain seq x y z
N MET A 1 -14.13 -10.00 12.94
CA MET A 1 -14.72 -11.05 12.05
C MET A 1 -13.56 -11.79 11.38
N VAL A 2 -13.68 -13.07 10.98
CA VAL A 2 -12.61 -13.77 10.22
C VAL A 2 -13.05 -14.00 8.78
N PHE A 3 -12.12 -13.85 7.83
CA PHE A 3 -12.38 -14.16 6.42
C PHE A 3 -12.37 -15.67 6.18
N ASP A 4 -13.12 -16.16 5.19
CA ASP A 4 -13.29 -17.60 4.93
C ASP A 4 -11.97 -18.37 4.75
N TYR A 5 -10.97 -17.72 4.13
CA TYR A 5 -9.66 -18.35 3.93
C TYR A 5 -8.93 -18.68 5.23
N TYR A 6 -9.28 -18.02 6.34
CA TYR A 6 -8.74 -18.27 7.67
C TYR A 6 -8.85 -19.75 8.05
N HIS A 7 -9.98 -20.40 7.72
CA HIS A 7 -10.22 -21.79 8.10
C HIS A 7 -9.24 -22.77 7.44
N ARG A 8 -8.72 -22.41 6.26
CA ARG A 8 -7.73 -23.17 5.49
C ARG A 8 -6.29 -22.98 5.97
N LEU A 9 -6.02 -22.02 6.85
CA LEU A 9 -4.68 -21.74 7.36
C LEU A 9 -4.21 -22.79 8.37
N GLY A 10 -2.91 -23.10 8.33
CA GLY A 10 -2.25 -23.92 9.35
C GLY A 10 -2.16 -23.22 10.71
N LYS A 11 -1.80 -23.96 11.76
CA LYS A 11 -1.73 -23.42 13.15
C LYS A 11 -0.84 -22.17 13.26
N ARG A 12 0.35 -22.19 12.65
CA ARG A 12 1.30 -21.06 12.64
C ARG A 12 0.69 -19.83 11.95
N GLN A 13 0.12 -20.01 10.76
CA GLN A 13 -0.50 -18.93 9.99
C GLN A 13 -1.71 -18.34 10.71
N LYS A 14 -2.56 -19.17 11.34
CA LYS A 14 -3.67 -18.68 12.18
C LYS A 14 -3.19 -17.83 13.34
N SER A 15 -2.04 -18.15 13.93
CA SER A 15 -1.43 -17.33 14.99
C SER A 15 -0.96 -15.99 14.47
N ILE A 16 -0.28 -15.95 13.32
CA ILE A 16 0.19 -14.72 12.67
C ILE A 16 -1.02 -13.84 12.26
N TYR A 17 -2.04 -14.44 11.65
CA TYR A 17 -3.30 -13.77 11.30
C TYR A 17 -3.88 -13.06 12.52
N ARG A 18 -4.05 -13.78 13.65
CA ARG A 18 -4.61 -13.17 14.86
C ARG A 18 -3.74 -12.03 15.41
N LYS A 19 -2.41 -12.17 15.40
CA LYS A 19 -1.48 -11.09 15.80
C LYS A 19 -1.61 -9.88 14.87
N SER A 20 -1.74 -10.09 13.56
CA SER A 20 -1.98 -9.02 12.59
C SER A 20 -3.33 -8.32 12.86
N ASP A 21 -4.38 -9.08 13.17
CA ASP A 21 -5.73 -8.55 13.37
C ASP A 21 -5.85 -7.64 14.61
N THR A 22 -5.01 -7.83 15.63
CA THR A 22 -5.02 -6.97 16.83
C THR A 22 -4.50 -5.55 16.61
N VAL A 23 -3.74 -5.31 15.53
CA VAL A 23 -3.15 -3.99 15.25
C VAL A 23 -4.06 -3.24 14.29
N GLU A 24 -4.83 -2.28 14.77
CA GLU A 24 -5.82 -1.59 13.93
C GLU A 24 -5.33 -0.26 13.35
N ARG A 25 -4.23 0.28 13.87
CA ARG A 25 -3.75 1.63 13.53
C ARG A 25 -2.24 1.69 13.44
N ILE A 26 -1.74 2.47 12.49
CA ILE A 26 -0.36 2.94 12.43
C ILE A 26 -0.40 4.46 12.52
N VAL A 27 0.32 5.04 13.48
CA VAL A 27 0.31 6.47 13.75
C VAL A 27 1.54 7.10 13.11
N LEU A 28 1.32 8.04 12.20
CA LEU A 28 2.38 8.87 11.64
C LEU A 28 2.82 9.87 12.72
N ASN A 29 4.13 10.04 12.86
CA ASN A 29 4.72 10.99 13.80
C ASN A 29 4.46 12.43 13.35
N HIS A 30 4.58 12.70 12.04
CA HIS A 30 4.44 14.05 11.48
C HIS A 30 3.63 14.05 10.17
N PRO A 31 2.32 13.69 10.19
CA PRO A 31 1.52 13.59 8.98
C PRO A 31 1.43 14.89 8.17
N GLY A 32 1.54 16.05 8.82
CA GLY A 32 1.50 17.37 8.16
C GLY A 32 2.64 17.62 7.17
N THR A 33 3.80 16.98 7.35
CA THR A 33 4.97 17.17 6.46
C THR A 33 4.80 16.46 5.11
N ILE A 34 3.86 15.51 5.02
CA ILE A 34 3.61 14.67 3.83
C ILE A 34 2.57 15.31 2.88
N SER A 35 1.93 16.40 3.30
CA SER A 35 0.87 17.11 2.57
C SER A 35 1.27 17.56 1.15
N ASN A 36 2.52 17.98 0.96
CA ASN A 36 3.04 18.36 -0.35
C ASN A 36 3.07 17.16 -1.30
N SER A 37 3.54 15.99 -0.86
CA SER A 37 3.58 14.78 -1.69
C SER A 37 2.18 14.26 -2.04
N ILE A 38 1.21 14.46 -1.16
CA ILE A 38 -0.20 14.18 -1.46
C ILE A 38 -0.72 15.07 -2.59
N THR A 39 -0.38 16.36 -2.54
CA THR A 39 -0.76 17.35 -3.57
C THR A 39 -0.07 17.05 -4.90
N ASP A 40 1.24 16.78 -4.88
CA ASP A 40 2.03 16.39 -6.04
C ASP A 40 1.44 15.15 -6.73
N LEU A 41 1.08 14.13 -5.94
CA LEU A 41 0.49 12.90 -6.47
C LEU A 41 -0.87 13.14 -7.13
N LYS A 42 -1.72 13.98 -6.52
CA LYS A 42 -3.02 14.34 -7.07
C LYS A 42 -2.86 15.05 -8.42
N PHE A 43 -1.99 16.04 -8.49
CA PHE A 43 -1.70 16.78 -9.73
C PHE A 43 -1.12 15.87 -10.83
N ALA A 44 -0.19 14.98 -10.49
CA ALA A 44 0.39 14.05 -11.44
C ALA A 44 -0.65 13.08 -12.04
N LEU A 45 -1.64 12.65 -11.25
CA LEU A 45 -2.75 11.83 -11.74
C LEU A 45 -3.68 12.61 -12.68
N GLU A 46 -4.00 13.86 -12.35
CA GLU A 46 -4.86 14.74 -13.17
C GLU A 46 -4.24 15.04 -14.53
N THR A 47 -2.91 15.15 -14.59
CA THR A 47 -2.14 15.37 -15.84
C THR A 47 -1.81 14.09 -16.60
N GLU A 48 -2.18 12.92 -16.06
CA GLU A 48 -1.88 11.59 -16.59
C GLU A 48 -0.37 11.33 -16.88
N ASP A 49 0.53 12.08 -16.23
CA ASP A 49 1.98 11.91 -16.40
C ASP A 49 2.48 10.70 -15.61
N ARG A 50 2.65 9.56 -16.30
CA ARG A 50 3.15 8.31 -15.67
C ARG A 50 4.46 8.51 -14.90
N LYS A 51 5.42 9.30 -15.43
CA LYS A 51 6.71 9.51 -14.76
C LYS A 51 6.54 10.40 -13.53
N GLY A 52 5.73 11.46 -13.64
CA GLY A 52 5.33 12.30 -12.51
C GLY A 52 4.64 11.50 -11.41
N ILE A 53 3.70 10.61 -11.78
CA ILE A 53 2.98 9.74 -10.84
C ILE A 53 3.96 8.80 -10.14
N GLU A 54 4.90 8.18 -10.86
CA GLU A 54 5.92 7.30 -10.27
C GLU A 54 6.80 8.05 -9.27
N LYS A 55 7.30 9.23 -9.65
CA LYS A 55 8.12 10.08 -8.78
C LYS A 55 7.36 10.52 -7.52
N ALA A 56 6.14 11.00 -7.69
CA ALA A 56 5.30 11.45 -6.57
C ALA A 56 4.93 10.28 -5.65
N SER A 57 4.58 9.12 -6.21
CA SER A 57 4.29 7.90 -5.44
C SER A 57 5.51 7.43 -4.64
N HIS A 58 6.69 7.43 -5.27
CA HIS A 58 7.93 7.04 -4.62
C HIS A 58 8.30 7.97 -3.46
N LYS A 59 8.19 9.28 -3.67
CA LYS A 59 8.41 10.30 -2.64
C LYS A 59 7.44 10.11 -1.48
N LEU A 60 6.14 10.03 -1.76
CA LEU A 60 5.10 9.83 -0.76
C LEU A 60 5.34 8.58 0.12
N VAL A 61 5.60 7.44 -0.52
CA VAL A 61 5.86 6.17 0.17
C VAL A 61 7.07 6.29 1.09
N ASN A 62 8.17 6.87 0.60
CA ASN A 62 9.40 6.96 1.39
C ASN A 62 9.36 8.06 2.45
N GLU A 63 8.53 9.11 2.29
CA GLU A 63 8.24 10.05 3.37
C GLU A 63 7.48 9.39 4.52
N ILE A 64 6.45 8.57 4.21
CA ILE A 64 5.73 7.78 5.21
C ILE A 64 6.69 6.83 5.95
N LEU A 65 7.53 6.10 5.22
CA LEU A 65 8.48 5.16 5.81
C LEU A 65 9.54 5.87 6.65
N SER A 66 10.06 7.00 6.17
CA SER A 66 11.03 7.80 6.93
C SER A 66 10.41 8.37 8.22
N ASP A 67 9.16 8.84 8.15
CA ASP A 67 8.42 9.31 9.32
C ASP A 67 8.25 8.20 10.36
N LEU A 68 7.97 6.97 9.92
CA LEU A 68 7.87 5.78 10.78
C LEU A 68 9.22 5.16 11.16
N LYS A 69 10.35 5.69 10.65
CA LYS A 69 11.71 5.13 10.81
C LYS A 69 11.84 3.69 10.30
N VAL A 70 11.15 3.37 9.21
CA VAL A 70 11.17 2.07 8.53
C VAL A 70 12.05 2.15 7.29
N VAL A 71 12.65 1.02 6.89
CA VAL A 71 13.46 0.91 5.68
C VAL A 71 12.69 1.39 4.44
N THR A 72 13.36 2.10 3.54
CA THR A 72 12.76 2.65 2.32
C THR A 72 12.68 1.60 1.20
N ILE A 73 11.72 1.80 0.29
CA ILE A 73 11.44 0.84 -0.79
C ILE A 73 11.41 1.51 -2.16
N LYS A 74 11.47 0.68 -3.21
CA LYS A 74 11.26 1.13 -4.59
C LYS A 74 9.77 1.23 -4.88
N THR A 75 9.40 2.16 -5.76
CA THR A 75 8.01 2.29 -6.24
C THR A 75 8.02 2.31 -7.75
N ARG A 76 7.09 1.58 -8.37
CA ARG A 76 6.94 1.50 -9.82
C ARG A 76 5.49 1.74 -10.22
N VAL A 77 5.29 2.52 -11.27
CA VAL A 77 3.96 2.80 -11.84
C VAL A 77 3.88 2.32 -13.27
N LEU A 78 3.01 1.34 -13.48
CA LEU A 78 2.71 0.75 -14.78
C LEU A 78 1.41 1.35 -15.36
N SER A 79 1.24 1.21 -16.67
CA SER A 79 0.14 1.87 -17.40
C SER A 79 -1.22 1.27 -17.03
N ALA A 80 -1.61 0.15 -17.63
CA ALA A 80 -2.93 -0.45 -17.45
C ALA A 80 -2.85 -1.75 -16.66
N ARG A 81 -3.79 -1.94 -15.73
CA ARG A 81 -3.90 -3.18 -14.94
C ARG A 81 -3.90 -4.41 -15.86
N PRO A 82 -3.19 -5.49 -15.48
CA PRO A 82 -3.38 -6.77 -16.13
C PRO A 82 -4.80 -7.25 -15.84
N SER A 83 -5.49 -7.74 -16.86
CA SER A 83 -6.79 -8.40 -16.72
C SER A 83 -6.57 -9.91 -16.77
N ASN A 84 -6.98 -10.65 -15.75
CA ASN A 84 -7.08 -12.10 -15.79
C ASN A 84 -8.48 -12.55 -15.32
N ASN A 85 -8.82 -13.82 -15.54
CA ASN A 85 -10.14 -14.37 -15.19
C ASN A 85 -10.38 -14.52 -13.68
N TYR A 86 -9.39 -14.22 -12.83
CA TYR A 86 -9.41 -14.45 -11.37
C TYR A 86 -9.47 -13.15 -10.55
N GLY A 87 -9.35 -11.97 -11.19
CA GLY A 87 -9.45 -10.66 -10.54
C GLY A 87 -8.59 -9.59 -11.22
N GLU A 88 -8.73 -8.34 -10.79
CA GLU A 88 -7.81 -7.27 -11.18
C GLU A 88 -6.68 -7.17 -10.15
N LEU A 89 -5.42 -7.14 -10.60
CA LEU A 89 -4.30 -6.75 -9.74
C LEU A 89 -4.21 -5.23 -9.72
N HIS A 90 -4.50 -4.64 -8.57
CA HIS A 90 -4.49 -3.18 -8.38
C HIS A 90 -3.10 -2.69 -7.98
N GLY A 91 -2.41 -3.47 -7.15
CA GLY A 91 -1.06 -3.27 -6.67
C GLY A 91 -0.36 -4.61 -6.46
N LEU A 92 0.94 -4.56 -6.25
CA LEU A 92 1.78 -5.69 -5.91
C LEU A 92 2.92 -5.23 -5.01
N TYR A 93 2.99 -5.80 -3.82
CA TYR A 93 4.16 -5.74 -2.96
C TYR A 93 5.10 -6.93 -3.23
N GLU A 94 6.37 -6.63 -3.43
CA GLU A 94 7.47 -7.59 -3.56
C GLU A 94 8.42 -7.37 -2.37
N PRO A 95 8.57 -8.32 -1.43
CA PRO A 95 9.52 -8.19 -0.33
C PRO A 95 10.97 -8.16 -0.84
N ALA A 96 11.90 -7.76 0.03
CA ALA A 96 13.32 -7.81 -0.30
C ALA A 96 13.76 -9.27 -0.53
N ASP A 97 14.63 -9.48 -1.53
CA ASP A 97 15.14 -10.78 -1.93
C ASP A 97 16.63 -10.67 -2.28
N GLY A 98 17.48 -11.15 -1.36
CA GLY A 98 18.93 -10.96 -1.43
C GLY A 98 19.30 -9.48 -1.50
N GLU A 99 20.00 -9.07 -2.56
CA GLU A 99 20.42 -7.68 -2.79
C GLU A 99 19.28 -6.78 -3.28
N LYS A 100 18.13 -7.34 -3.66
CA LYS A 100 17.00 -6.55 -4.19
C LYS A 100 16.24 -5.91 -3.04
N LYS A 101 16.18 -4.57 -3.04
CA LYS A 101 15.24 -3.81 -2.20
C LYS A 101 13.79 -4.20 -2.50
N ALA A 102 12.97 -4.24 -1.44
CA ALA A 102 11.53 -4.38 -1.56
C ALA A 102 10.92 -3.33 -2.49
N ARG A 103 9.78 -3.65 -3.11
CA ARG A 103 9.13 -2.81 -4.12
C ARG A 103 7.61 -2.86 -4.00
N ILE A 104 6.98 -1.70 -4.24
CA ILE A 104 5.56 -1.62 -4.58
C ILE A 104 5.41 -1.32 -6.07
N THR A 105 4.57 -2.07 -6.76
CA THR A 105 4.15 -1.80 -8.14
C THR A 105 2.65 -1.51 -8.16
N VAL A 106 2.24 -0.41 -8.79
CA VAL A 106 0.82 -0.03 -8.96
C VAL A 106 0.51 0.35 -10.40
N TRP A 107 -0.76 0.26 -10.78
CA TRP A 107 -1.21 0.60 -12.14
C TRP A 107 -2.05 1.86 -12.14
N MET A 108 -1.68 2.83 -12.98
CA MET A 108 -2.35 4.13 -13.02
C MET A 108 -3.66 4.12 -13.80
N ARG A 109 -3.93 3.13 -14.66
CA ARG A 109 -5.15 3.05 -15.48
C ARG A 109 -5.96 1.77 -15.22
N THR A 110 -7.28 1.93 -15.25
CA THR A 110 -8.28 0.85 -15.13
C THR A 110 -8.12 -0.20 -16.22
N ALA A 111 -8.45 -1.47 -15.93
CA ALA A 111 -8.23 -2.57 -16.87
C ALA A 111 -9.09 -2.42 -18.13
N ARG A 112 -10.40 -2.19 -17.96
CA ARG A 112 -11.39 -2.18 -19.06
C ARG A 112 -11.37 -0.90 -19.91
N HIS A 113 -11.38 0.26 -19.25
CA HIS A 113 -11.55 1.54 -19.95
C HIS A 113 -10.24 2.32 -20.15
N LYS A 114 -9.13 1.84 -19.58
CA LYS A 114 -7.81 2.50 -19.66
C LYS A 114 -7.80 3.97 -19.17
N LYS A 115 -8.82 4.36 -18.39
CA LYS A 115 -8.90 5.67 -17.73
C LYS A 115 -7.98 5.70 -16.52
N VAL A 116 -7.38 6.86 -16.25
CA VAL A 116 -6.60 7.05 -15.02
C VAL A 116 -7.48 6.80 -13.78
N VAL A 117 -6.91 6.11 -12.81
CA VAL A 117 -7.57 5.77 -11.55
C VAL A 117 -7.75 7.03 -10.71
N ALA A 118 -8.94 7.22 -10.15
CA ALA A 118 -9.22 8.36 -9.28
C ALA A 118 -8.22 8.44 -8.11
N PHE A 119 -7.80 9.65 -7.75
CA PHE A 119 -6.79 9.93 -6.71
C PHE A 119 -6.98 9.09 -5.43
N ARG A 120 -8.18 9.13 -4.83
CA ARG A 120 -8.46 8.38 -3.59
C ARG A 120 -8.31 6.88 -3.78
N THR A 121 -8.68 6.34 -4.94
CA THR A 121 -8.54 4.91 -5.23
C THR A 121 -7.06 4.55 -5.40
N PHE A 122 -6.31 5.36 -6.14
CA PHE A 122 -4.88 5.14 -6.36
C PHE A 122 -4.07 5.22 -5.06
N LEU A 123 -4.36 6.22 -4.22
CA LEU A 123 -3.72 6.35 -2.91
C LEU A 123 -4.01 5.15 -2.01
N ARG A 124 -5.26 4.69 -1.93
CA ARG A 124 -5.61 3.50 -1.14
C ARG A 124 -4.88 2.25 -1.62
N THR A 125 -4.71 2.08 -2.93
CA THR A 125 -3.89 0.99 -3.48
C THR A 125 -2.44 1.10 -3.00
N ILE A 126 -1.82 2.28 -3.06
CA ILE A 126 -0.45 2.46 -2.55
C ILE A 126 -0.37 2.12 -1.07
N LEU A 127 -1.31 2.63 -0.26
CA LEU A 127 -1.32 2.40 1.19
C LEU A 127 -1.58 0.93 1.54
N HIS A 128 -2.36 0.22 0.73
CA HIS A 128 -2.56 -1.23 0.86
C HIS A 128 -1.23 -1.98 0.69
N GLU A 129 -0.52 -1.74 -0.42
CA GLU A 129 0.77 -2.39 -0.66
C GLU A 129 1.83 -1.96 0.37
N LEU A 130 1.74 -0.72 0.87
CA LEU A 130 2.61 -0.23 1.93
C LEU A 130 2.33 -0.92 3.27
N CYS A 131 1.07 -1.26 3.58
CA CYS A 131 0.75 -2.03 4.77
C CYS A 131 1.40 -3.42 4.74
N HIS A 132 1.54 -4.05 3.58
CA HIS A 132 2.31 -5.30 3.48
C HIS A 132 3.77 -5.11 3.89
N HIS A 133 4.41 -4.02 3.45
CA HIS A 133 5.76 -3.70 3.88
C HIS A 133 5.86 -3.45 5.39
N LEU A 134 4.91 -2.68 5.94
CA LEU A 134 4.87 -2.37 7.38
C LEU A 134 4.57 -3.62 8.23
N ASP A 135 3.80 -4.58 7.73
CA ASP A 135 3.59 -5.84 8.43
C ASP A 135 4.92 -6.58 8.66
N TYR A 136 5.82 -6.59 7.67
CA TYR A 136 7.13 -7.23 7.78
C TYR A 136 8.13 -6.40 8.59
N GLU A 137 8.30 -5.11 8.25
CA GLU A 137 9.42 -4.31 8.75
C GLU A 137 9.08 -3.47 10.00
N TYR A 138 7.81 -3.17 10.23
CA TYR A 138 7.37 -2.35 11.38
C TYR A 138 6.70 -3.20 12.47
N LEU A 139 5.89 -4.19 12.08
CA LEU A 139 5.20 -5.10 13.01
C LEU A 139 5.93 -6.43 13.22
N GLU A 140 7.00 -6.68 12.46
CA GLU A 140 7.84 -7.88 12.52
C GLU A 140 6.99 -9.16 12.42
N LEU A 141 6.00 -9.16 11.53
CA LEU A 141 5.17 -10.32 11.24
C LEU A 141 5.89 -11.21 10.23
N ALA A 142 5.85 -12.52 10.47
CA ALA A 142 6.47 -13.48 9.55
C ALA A 142 5.68 -13.67 8.24
N ASP A 143 4.45 -13.17 8.18
CA ASP A 143 3.58 -13.21 7.00
C ASP A 143 2.57 -12.06 7.08
N SER A 144 2.04 -11.63 5.94
CA SER A 144 1.08 -10.53 5.85
C SER A 144 -0.25 -11.02 5.29
N PHE A 145 -1.27 -11.05 6.15
CA PHE A 145 -2.62 -11.48 5.82
C PHE A 145 -3.57 -10.28 5.75
N HIS A 146 -4.51 -10.31 4.81
CA HIS A 146 -5.62 -9.37 4.74
C HIS A 146 -6.64 -9.65 5.86
N THR A 147 -6.31 -9.18 7.06
CA THR A 147 -7.16 -9.25 8.27
C THR A 147 -8.05 -8.00 8.40
N GLU A 148 -9.00 -8.00 9.33
CA GLU A 148 -9.77 -6.78 9.61
C GLU A 148 -8.84 -5.67 10.12
N GLY A 149 -7.88 -6.02 10.98
CA GLY A 149 -6.81 -5.15 11.43
C GLY A 149 -6.00 -4.55 10.26
N PHE A 150 -5.65 -5.35 9.25
CA PHE A 150 -4.94 -4.87 8.05
C PHE A 150 -5.71 -3.77 7.32
N PHE A 151 -7.00 -3.98 7.06
CA PHE A 151 -7.84 -2.96 6.41
C PHE A 151 -8.05 -1.72 7.30
N LYS A 152 -8.11 -1.89 8.62
CA LYS A 152 -8.16 -0.77 9.56
C LYS A 152 -6.85 0.04 9.55
N ARG A 153 -5.68 -0.61 9.44
CA ARG A 153 -4.37 0.07 9.32
C ARG A 153 -4.31 0.91 8.05
N GLU A 154 -4.66 0.35 6.89
CA GLU A 154 -4.75 1.10 5.63
C GLU A 154 -5.67 2.32 5.77
N SER A 155 -6.85 2.13 6.34
CA SER A 155 -7.84 3.19 6.55
C SER A 155 -7.32 4.25 7.54
N SER A 156 -6.57 3.84 8.55
CA SER A 156 -5.96 4.74 9.54
C SER A 156 -4.91 5.65 8.90
N LEU A 157 -4.05 5.11 8.03
CA LEU A 157 -3.07 5.89 7.28
C LEU A 157 -3.77 6.87 6.33
N PHE A 158 -4.77 6.38 5.58
CA PHE A 158 -5.52 7.21 4.64
C PHE A 158 -6.15 8.43 5.33
N LYS A 159 -6.77 8.25 6.50
CA LYS A 159 -7.42 9.33 7.26
C LYS A 159 -6.43 10.37 7.80
N GLN A 160 -5.19 9.97 8.09
CA GLN A 160 -4.14 10.89 8.54
C GLN A 160 -3.59 11.74 7.39
N LEU A 161 -3.57 11.19 6.16
CA LEU A 161 -3.02 11.86 4.97
C LEU A 161 -4.06 12.69 4.20
N VAL A 162 -5.33 12.30 4.28
CA VAL A 162 -6.45 12.97 3.60
C VAL A 162 -7.51 13.33 4.64
N PRO A 163 -7.31 14.43 5.39
CA PRO A 163 -8.31 14.92 6.33
C PRO A 163 -9.62 15.27 5.61
N LYS A 164 -10.73 15.20 6.36
CA LYS A 164 -12.08 15.46 5.84
C LYS A 164 -12.25 16.88 5.34
#